data_AF-A0A1F6FGR0-F1
#
_entry.id   AF-A0A1F6FGR0-F1
#
_cell.length_a   1.000
_cell.length_b   1.000
_cell.length_c   1.000
_cell.angle_alpha   90.00
_cell.angle_beta   90.00
_cell.angle_gamma   90.00
#
_symmetry.space_group_name_H-M   'P 1'
#
loop_
_entity.id
_entity.type
_entity.pdbx_description
1 polymer ?
#
loop_
_entity_poly.entity_id
_entity_poly.type
_entity_poly.pdbx_seq_one_letter_code
_entity_poly.pdbx_strand_id
1 'polypeptide(L)'
;MEGTRHERAALVLTAYAIGFTTAFILYAANINNNSTLISTPRTDANTASVANALKKTPESTNILPIEEVTSSGVTYNNGLLEVTKGDEVSLLSFNTEVAGLDVDTANLTQGFHFGEIKYQVSPDDNFVFFCERQDVTSTTCLGFVYDIEAETIYPVVKNGAPVLISADSLRATKFNNDGLVIGTNYSANAKAPWILIDNTETLDLQ
;
A
#
# COMPACT_ATOMS: atom_id res chain seq x y z
N MET A 1 8.81 -20.37 51.32
CA MET A 1 7.76 -19.40 50.90
C MET A 1 6.67 -20.17 50.18
N GLU A 2 5.69 -20.67 50.93
CA GLU A 2 4.49 -21.32 50.38
C GLU A 2 3.48 -20.24 50.00
N GLY A 3 3.69 -19.65 48.83
CA GLY A 3 2.64 -18.87 48.18
C GLY A 3 1.53 -19.81 47.74
N THR A 4 0.30 -19.51 48.18
CA THR A 4 -0.88 -20.33 47.86
C THR A 4 -1.01 -20.52 46.34
N ARG A 5 -1.59 -21.63 45.90
CA ARG A 5 -1.66 -22.03 44.47
C ARG A 5 -2.18 -20.91 43.55
N HIS A 6 -2.99 -19.99 44.09
CA HIS A 6 -3.53 -18.81 43.42
C HIS A 6 -2.48 -17.71 43.18
N GLU A 7 -1.54 -17.53 44.09
CA GLU A 7 -0.48 -16.50 44.02
C GLU A 7 0.55 -16.83 42.93
N ARG A 8 0.88 -18.13 42.78
CA ARG A 8 1.73 -18.60 41.68
C ARG A 8 1.04 -18.46 40.32
N ALA A 9 -0.26 -18.71 40.24
CA ALA A 9 -1.03 -18.52 39.02
C ALA A 9 -1.11 -17.04 38.61
N ALA A 10 -1.29 -16.14 39.58
CA ALA A 10 -1.29 -14.70 39.34
C ALA A 10 0.06 -14.20 38.79
N LEU A 11 1.18 -14.70 39.33
CA LEU A 11 2.51 -14.35 38.83
C LEU A 11 2.78 -14.85 37.40
N VAL A 12 2.27 -16.03 37.04
CA VAL A 12 2.40 -16.54 35.67
C VAL A 12 1.55 -15.73 34.70
N LEU A 13 0.34 -15.35 35.10
CA LEU A 13 -0.57 -14.52 34.29
C LEU A 13 -0.01 -13.12 34.05
N THR A 14 0.57 -12.48 35.08
CA THR A 14 1.18 -11.16 34.92
C THR A 14 2.45 -11.22 34.08
N ALA A 15 3.30 -12.23 34.25
CA ALA A 15 4.48 -12.43 33.40
C ALA A 15 4.09 -12.65 31.93
N TYR A 16 3.03 -13.42 31.66
CA TYR A 16 2.50 -13.62 30.30
C TYR A 16 1.97 -12.30 29.70
N ALA A 17 1.18 -11.53 30.46
CA ALA A 17 0.65 -10.25 30.00
C ALA A 17 1.76 -9.22 29.70
N ILE A 18 2.79 -9.16 30.55
CA ILE A 18 3.95 -8.28 30.34
C ILE A 18 4.74 -8.73 29.10
N GLY A 19 5.01 -10.03 28.95
CA GLY A 19 5.72 -10.56 27.79
C GLY A 19 4.97 -10.38 26.47
N PHE A 20 3.65 -10.61 26.49
CA PHE A 20 2.79 -10.42 25.32
C PHE A 20 2.71 -8.95 24.90
N THR A 21 2.54 -8.03 25.86
CA THR A 21 2.48 -6.58 25.56
C THR A 21 3.82 -6.05 25.05
N THR A 22 4.94 -6.49 25.62
CA THR A 22 6.28 -6.08 25.13
C THR A 22 6.57 -6.64 23.73
N ALA A 23 6.21 -7.89 23.45
CA ALA A 23 6.34 -8.46 22.10
C ALA A 23 5.47 -7.71 21.08
N PHE A 24 4.24 -7.34 21.47
CA PHE A 24 3.32 -6.59 20.61
C PHE A 24 3.85 -5.17 20.30
N ILE A 25 4.38 -4.46 21.30
CA ILE A 25 4.97 -3.12 21.10
C ILE A 25 6.20 -3.20 20.18
N LEU A 26 7.08 -4.19 20.38
CA LEU A 26 8.26 -4.38 19.53
C LEU A 26 7.88 -4.74 18.10
N TYR A 27 6.86 -5.58 17.91
CA TYR A 27 6.33 -5.91 16.59
C TYR A 27 5.72 -4.68 15.91
N ALA A 28 4.88 -3.91 16.61
CA ALA A 28 4.28 -2.68 16.09
C ALA A 28 5.33 -1.62 15.74
N ALA A 29 6.38 -1.47 16.56
CA ALA A 29 7.49 -0.57 16.28
C ALA A 29 8.31 -1.00 15.05
N ASN A 30 8.42 -2.31 14.78
CA ASN A 30 9.13 -2.82 13.60
C ASN A 30 8.39 -2.55 12.29
N ILE A 31 7.05 -2.51 12.32
CA ILE A 31 6.24 -2.18 11.12
C ILE A 31 6.48 -0.72 10.70
N ASN A 32 6.66 0.19 11.66
CA ASN A 32 6.79 1.62 11.39
C ASN A 32 8.18 2.06 10.91
N ASN A 33 9.21 1.22 11.05
CA ASN A 33 10.59 1.61 10.74
C ASN A 33 11.02 1.29 9.29
N ASN A 34 10.16 0.66 8.49
CA ASN A 34 10.50 0.27 7.12
C ASN A 34 9.86 1.14 6.02
N SER A 35 9.10 2.20 6.36
CA SER A 35 8.65 3.18 5.36
C SER A 35 9.77 4.19 5.08
N THR A 36 10.73 3.81 4.26
CA THR A 36 11.68 4.78 3.69
C THR A 36 10.97 5.53 2.57
N LEU A 37 10.44 6.71 2.87
CA LEU A 37 10.03 7.66 1.83
C LEU A 37 11.30 8.13 1.13
N ILE A 38 11.46 7.81 -0.15
CA ILE A 38 12.57 8.28 -0.96
C ILE A 38 12.24 9.72 -1.38
N SER A 39 12.78 10.71 -0.66
CA SER A 39 12.72 12.10 -1.08
C SER A 39 13.74 12.33 -2.20
N THR A 40 13.26 12.62 -3.42
CA THR A 40 14.14 13.01 -4.53
C THR A 40 14.11 14.53 -4.69
N PRO A 41 15.27 15.21 -4.71
CA PRO A 41 15.31 16.64 -5.00
C PRO A 41 15.01 16.86 -6.48
N ARG A 42 14.01 17.70 -6.76
CA ARG A 42 13.64 18.17 -8.09
C ARG A 42 14.82 18.92 -8.73
N THR A 43 15.50 18.30 -9.69
CA THR A 43 16.25 19.04 -10.71
C THR A 43 15.29 19.38 -11.83
N ASP A 44 14.92 20.66 -11.95
CA ASP A 44 14.25 21.21 -13.13
C ASP A 44 15.17 21.09 -14.36
N ALA A 45 15.23 19.90 -14.96
CA ALA A 45 15.90 19.68 -16.23
C ALA A 45 14.91 20.02 -17.35
N ASN A 46 15.07 21.22 -17.91
CA ASN A 46 14.44 21.67 -19.13
C ASN A 46 14.47 20.57 -20.21
N THR A 47 13.34 19.94 -20.50
CA THR A 47 13.21 18.99 -21.60
C THR A 47 13.08 19.77 -22.91
N ALA A 48 14.21 19.94 -23.60
CA ALA A 48 14.20 20.26 -25.03
C ALA A 48 13.66 19.04 -25.78
N SER A 49 12.56 19.22 -26.50
CA SER A 49 11.96 18.20 -27.36
C SER A 49 12.85 17.96 -28.59
N VAL A 50 13.28 16.72 -28.80
CA VAL A 50 13.78 16.27 -30.10
C VAL A 50 12.75 15.28 -30.64
N ALA A 51 11.93 15.78 -31.57
CA ALA A 51 11.09 14.96 -32.41
C ALA A 51 11.94 14.03 -33.29
N ASN A 52 11.35 12.87 -33.63
CA ASN A 52 11.82 11.82 -34.53
C ASN A 52 12.74 10.74 -33.95
N ALA A 53 12.10 9.66 -33.46
CA ALA A 53 12.50 8.30 -33.81
C ALA A 53 11.25 7.43 -33.97
N LEU A 54 10.80 7.26 -35.22
CA LEU A 54 9.90 6.15 -35.58
C LEU A 54 10.65 4.84 -35.31
N LYS A 55 10.24 4.08 -34.30
CA LYS A 55 10.63 2.67 -34.17
C LYS A 55 9.39 1.86 -33.79
N LYS A 56 9.04 0.95 -34.69
CA LYS A 56 7.90 0.02 -34.61
C LYS A 56 7.81 -0.66 -33.24
N THR A 57 6.74 -0.39 -32.51
CA THR A 57 6.30 -1.17 -31.35
C THR A 57 5.40 -2.31 -31.84
N PRO A 58 5.54 -3.56 -31.36
CA PRO A 58 4.53 -4.60 -31.57
C PRO A 58 3.27 -4.22 -30.76
N GLU A 59 2.13 -4.36 -31.40
CA GLU A 59 0.81 -4.07 -30.84
C GLU A 59 0.54 -4.97 -29.61
N SER A 60 0.47 -4.37 -28.42
CA SER A 60 0.04 -5.05 -27.19
C SER A 60 -1.49 -5.05 -27.15
N THR A 61 -2.09 -6.23 -27.24
CA THR A 61 -3.53 -6.45 -27.33
C THR A 61 -4.28 -6.44 -25.98
N ASN A 62 -3.70 -5.90 -24.91
CA ASN A 62 -4.37 -5.80 -23.61
C ASN A 62 -4.34 -4.37 -23.08
N ILE A 63 -5.08 -3.48 -23.73
CA ILE A 63 -5.36 -2.15 -23.21
C ILE A 63 -6.47 -2.32 -22.18
N LEU A 64 -6.11 -2.38 -20.90
CA LEU A 64 -7.08 -2.14 -19.83
C LEU A 64 -7.52 -0.67 -19.93
N PRO A 65 -8.81 -0.34 -19.75
CA PRO A 65 -9.26 1.05 -19.78
C PRO A 65 -8.47 1.88 -18.76
N ILE A 66 -7.78 2.90 -19.26
CA ILE A 66 -7.23 3.97 -18.43
C ILE A 66 -8.42 4.85 -18.07
N GLU A 67 -9.00 4.62 -16.89
CA GLU A 67 -9.81 5.65 -16.25
C GLU A 67 -8.78 6.59 -15.60
N GLU A 68 -8.50 7.70 -16.28
CA GLU A 68 -7.66 8.77 -15.77
C GLU A 68 -8.44 9.45 -14.62
N VAL A 69 -8.37 8.86 -13.43
CA VAL A 69 -8.94 9.45 -12.22
C VAL A 69 -8.01 10.58 -11.81
N THR A 70 -8.24 11.77 -12.36
CA THR A 70 -7.61 13.01 -11.91
C THR A 70 -8.17 13.37 -10.54
N SER A 71 -7.64 12.79 -9.47
CA SER A 71 -7.79 13.37 -8.13
C SER A 71 -6.80 14.53 -7.99
N SER A 72 -7.12 15.53 -7.18
CA SER A 72 -6.23 16.66 -6.98
C SER A 72 -5.02 16.23 -6.14
N GLY A 73 -3.95 15.81 -6.80
CA GLY A 73 -2.66 15.56 -6.16
C GLY A 73 -2.08 14.17 -6.38
N VAL A 74 -2.80 13.19 -6.92
CA VAL A 74 -2.23 11.87 -7.22
C VAL A 74 -1.95 11.74 -8.71
N THR A 75 -0.73 11.36 -9.08
CA THR A 75 -0.33 11.22 -10.48
C THR A 75 0.44 9.93 -10.71
N TYR A 76 0.14 9.26 -11.82
CA TYR A 76 0.98 8.19 -12.35
C TYR A 76 1.57 8.61 -13.70
N ASN A 77 2.87 8.92 -13.73
CA ASN A 77 3.54 9.37 -14.94
C ASN A 77 4.95 8.78 -15.04
N ASN A 78 5.33 8.34 -16.25
CA ASN A 78 6.65 7.74 -16.52
C ASN A 78 7.06 6.64 -15.52
N GLY A 79 6.10 5.84 -15.07
CA GLY A 79 6.33 4.77 -14.11
C GLY A 79 6.37 5.21 -12.65
N LEU A 80 6.17 6.49 -12.33
CA LEU A 80 6.18 7.02 -10.97
C LEU A 80 4.74 7.24 -10.50
N LEU A 81 4.36 6.63 -9.37
CA LEU A 81 3.14 6.94 -8.64
C LEU A 81 3.46 7.91 -7.52
N GLU A 82 2.95 9.13 -7.62
CA GLU A 82 3.29 10.24 -6.74
C GLU A 82 2.03 10.87 -6.13
N VAL A 83 2.16 11.38 -4.91
CA VAL A 83 1.17 12.22 -4.23
C VAL A 83 1.77 13.59 -3.95
N THR A 84 1.07 14.64 -4.33
CA THR A 84 1.44 16.04 -4.13
C THR A 84 0.54 16.67 -3.07
N LYS A 85 1.15 17.20 -2.00
CA LYS A 85 0.49 17.88 -0.89
C LYS A 85 1.14 19.25 -0.70
N GLY A 86 0.50 20.30 -1.20
CA GLY A 86 1.12 21.62 -1.28
C GLY A 86 2.34 21.62 -2.21
N ASP A 87 3.51 21.94 -1.68
CA ASP A 87 4.78 21.92 -2.43
C ASP A 87 5.55 20.60 -2.27
N GLU A 88 5.07 19.67 -1.44
CA GLU A 88 5.73 18.40 -1.18
C GLU A 88 5.23 17.30 -2.13
N VAL A 89 6.16 16.49 -2.63
CA VAL A 89 5.88 15.33 -3.48
C VAL A 89 6.40 14.08 -2.77
N SER A 90 5.48 13.13 -2.55
CA SER A 90 5.79 11.81 -2.00
C SER A 90 5.72 10.77 -3.12
N LEU A 91 6.83 10.10 -3.41
CA LEU A 91 6.87 8.95 -4.30
C LEU A 91 6.36 7.71 -3.55
N LEU A 92 5.23 7.16 -3.99
CA LEU A 92 4.64 5.96 -3.40
C LEU A 92 5.23 4.69 -3.99
N SER A 93 5.39 4.64 -5.31
CA SER A 93 5.89 3.45 -6.01
C SER A 93 6.48 3.82 -7.36
N PHE A 94 7.54 3.12 -7.79
CA PHE A 94 8.13 3.30 -9.12
C PHE A 94 8.18 2.00 -9.94
N ASN A 95 8.05 2.14 -11.26
CA ASN A 95 8.19 1.04 -12.21
C ASN A 95 9.68 0.83 -12.51
N THR A 96 10.20 -0.34 -12.17
CA THR A 96 11.63 -0.70 -12.32
C THR A 96 12.08 -0.76 -13.79
N GLU A 97 11.16 -0.94 -14.73
CA GLU A 97 11.43 -1.09 -16.16
C GLU A 97 11.39 0.25 -16.92
N VAL A 98 10.75 1.28 -16.34
CA VAL A 98 10.43 2.54 -17.05
C VAL A 98 10.98 3.78 -16.34
N ALA A 99 10.98 3.81 -15.01
CA ALA A 99 11.33 5.01 -14.24
C ALA A 99 12.80 5.44 -14.41
N GLY A 100 13.67 4.54 -14.87
CA GLY A 100 15.10 4.82 -15.04
C GLY A 100 15.84 5.05 -13.70
N LEU A 101 15.25 4.62 -12.59
CA LEU A 101 15.84 4.71 -11.26
C LEU A 101 16.78 3.51 -11.02
N ASP A 102 18.02 3.78 -10.63
CA ASP A 102 19.00 2.77 -10.24
C ASP A 102 18.84 2.47 -8.73
N VAL A 103 17.85 1.65 -8.40
CA VAL A 103 17.51 1.26 -7.02
C VAL A 103 17.56 -0.27 -6.94
N ASP A 104 18.35 -0.79 -5.99
CA ASP A 104 18.36 -2.22 -5.68
C ASP A 104 17.06 -2.61 -4.96
N THR A 105 16.16 -3.26 -5.69
CA THR A 105 14.87 -3.69 -5.16
C THR A 105 14.92 -5.04 -4.44
N ALA A 106 16.07 -5.73 -4.41
CA ALA A 106 16.15 -7.11 -3.91
C ALA A 106 15.75 -7.27 -2.43
N ASN A 107 15.88 -6.20 -1.64
CA ASN A 107 15.54 -6.17 -0.22
C ASN A 107 14.37 -5.24 0.11
N LEU A 108 13.74 -4.64 -0.90
CA LEU A 108 12.58 -3.78 -0.69
C LEU A 108 11.33 -4.63 -0.56
N THR A 109 10.52 -4.33 0.45
CA THR A 109 9.21 -4.99 0.66
C THR A 109 8.04 -4.16 0.13
N GLN A 110 8.30 -2.93 -0.31
CA GLN A 110 7.35 -2.00 -0.92
C GLN A 110 8.09 -0.92 -1.72
N GLY A 111 7.35 -0.10 -2.46
CA GLY A 111 7.86 1.12 -3.10
C GLY A 111 8.29 0.91 -4.55
N PHE A 112 8.05 -0.28 -5.12
CA PHE A 112 8.35 -0.57 -6.52
C PHE A 112 7.32 -1.54 -7.10
N HIS A 113 7.17 -1.51 -8.42
CA HIS A 113 6.29 -2.42 -9.14
C HIS A 113 6.83 -2.77 -10.53
N PHE A 114 6.35 -3.89 -11.07
CA PHE A 114 6.60 -4.32 -12.44
C PHE A 114 5.32 -4.18 -13.29
N GLY A 115 5.44 -3.68 -14.52
CA GLY A 115 4.32 -3.36 -15.41
C GLY A 115 3.43 -2.20 -14.92
N GLU A 116 2.18 -2.16 -15.35
CA GLU A 116 1.25 -1.09 -14.93
C GLU A 116 0.79 -1.26 -13.49
N ILE A 117 0.69 -0.14 -12.77
CA ILE A 117 0.11 -0.09 -11.42
C ILE A 117 -1.38 0.29 -11.50
N LYS A 118 -2.19 -0.33 -10.64
CA LYS A 118 -3.57 0.10 -10.37
C LYS A 118 -3.61 0.86 -9.06
N TYR A 119 -4.26 2.02 -9.06
CA TYR A 119 -4.49 2.84 -7.89
C TYR A 119 -5.89 3.44 -7.91
N GLN A 120 -6.40 3.82 -6.73
CA GLN A 120 -7.67 4.53 -6.53
C GLN A 120 -7.52 5.49 -5.36
N VAL A 121 -8.17 6.64 -5.47
CA VAL A 121 -8.22 7.63 -4.39
C VAL A 121 -9.57 7.53 -3.69
N SER A 122 -9.57 7.66 -2.36
CA SER A 122 -10.80 7.65 -1.58
C SER A 122 -11.66 8.87 -1.92
N PRO A 123 -12.99 8.79 -1.76
CA PRO A 123 -13.88 9.90 -2.12
C PRO A 123 -13.65 11.20 -1.33
N ASP A 124 -13.00 11.11 -0.18
CA ASP A 124 -12.62 12.23 0.68
C ASP A 124 -11.18 12.71 0.47
N ASP A 125 -10.48 12.18 -0.54
CA ASP A 125 -9.09 12.49 -0.90
C ASP A 125 -8.07 12.28 0.24
N ASN A 126 -8.42 11.54 1.30
CA ASN A 126 -7.52 11.28 2.43
C ASN A 126 -6.64 10.04 2.22
N PHE A 127 -7.03 9.13 1.34
CA PHE A 127 -6.36 7.85 1.15
C PHE A 127 -6.12 7.52 -0.32
N VAL A 128 -5.00 6.86 -0.59
CA VAL A 128 -4.67 6.33 -1.92
C VAL A 128 -4.42 4.83 -1.79
N PHE A 129 -5.31 4.02 -2.34
CA PHE A 129 -5.05 2.59 -2.54
C PHE A 129 -4.19 2.40 -3.79
N PHE A 130 -3.20 1.52 -3.73
CA PHE A 130 -2.43 1.08 -4.89
C PHE A 130 -1.97 -0.38 -4.72
N CYS A 131 -1.71 -1.06 -5.84
CA CYS A 131 -1.34 -2.47 -5.83
C CYS A 131 -0.02 -2.73 -6.55
N GLU A 132 1.00 -3.15 -5.81
CA GLU A 132 2.35 -3.40 -6.32
C GLU A 132 2.53 -4.86 -6.72
N ARG A 133 2.88 -5.09 -7.98
CA ARG A 133 3.36 -6.39 -8.43
C ARG A 133 4.88 -6.43 -8.30
N GLN A 134 5.39 -7.19 -7.34
CA GLN A 134 6.82 -7.28 -7.02
C GLN A 134 7.59 -8.35 -7.80
N ASP A 135 6.93 -9.07 -8.70
CA ASP A 135 7.55 -10.06 -9.59
C ASP A 135 6.88 -10.00 -10.96
N VAL A 136 7.68 -9.91 -12.03
CA VAL A 136 7.22 -9.86 -13.44
C VAL A 136 6.35 -11.06 -13.85
N THR A 137 6.55 -12.20 -13.20
CA THR A 137 5.81 -13.44 -13.45
C THR A 137 4.57 -13.59 -12.57
N SER A 138 4.43 -12.76 -11.53
CA SER A 138 3.29 -12.82 -10.64
C SER A 138 2.01 -12.35 -11.34
N THR A 139 0.91 -13.05 -11.06
CA THR A 139 -0.45 -12.65 -11.45
C THR A 139 -1.20 -11.97 -10.30
N THR A 140 -0.54 -11.83 -9.15
CA THR A 140 -1.05 -11.15 -7.97
C THR A 140 -0.20 -9.94 -7.63
N CYS A 141 -0.78 -9.00 -6.88
CA CYS A 141 -0.08 -7.84 -6.34
C CYS A 141 -0.35 -7.70 -4.84
N LEU A 142 0.52 -6.97 -4.15
CA LEU A 142 0.35 -6.58 -2.76
C LEU A 142 -0.36 -5.23 -2.71
N GLY A 143 -1.45 -5.16 -1.97
CA GLY A 143 -2.20 -3.92 -1.77
C GLY A 143 -1.58 -3.06 -0.68
N PHE A 144 -1.58 -1.75 -0.91
CA PHE A 144 -1.18 -0.74 0.05
C PHE A 144 -2.20 0.39 0.07
N VAL A 145 -2.32 1.07 1.20
CA VAL A 145 -3.03 2.33 1.32
C VAL A 145 -2.09 3.38 1.90
N TYR A 146 -1.93 4.48 1.18
CA TYR A 146 -1.27 5.68 1.70
C TYR A 146 -2.30 6.58 2.37
N ASP A 147 -2.05 6.94 3.62
CA ASP A 147 -2.75 7.99 4.36
C ASP A 147 -2.06 9.32 4.09
N ILE A 148 -2.78 10.26 3.46
CA ILE A 148 -2.22 11.55 3.02
C ILE A 148 -2.03 12.51 4.19
N GLU A 149 -2.89 12.44 5.21
CA GLU A 149 -2.76 13.30 6.40
C GLU A 149 -1.58 12.83 7.25
N ALA A 150 -1.49 11.54 7.51
CA ALA A 150 -0.44 10.92 8.32
C ALA A 150 0.86 10.64 7.54
N GLU A 151 0.85 10.82 6.22
CA GLU A 151 1.98 10.57 5.30
C GLU A 151 2.59 9.16 5.47
N THR A 152 1.72 8.18 5.72
CA THR A 152 2.12 6.81 6.08
C THR A 152 1.53 5.79 5.11
N ILE A 153 2.34 4.83 4.68
CA ILE A 153 1.89 3.70 3.86
C ILE A 153 1.58 2.51 4.78
N TYR A 154 0.37 1.99 4.66
CA TYR A 154 -0.09 0.79 5.36
C TYR A 154 -0.29 -0.36 4.36
N PRO A 155 0.23 -1.58 4.65
CA PRO A 155 -0.12 -2.75 3.86
C PRO A 155 -1.60 -3.09 4.08
N VAL A 156 -2.28 -3.48 3.00
CA VAL A 156 -3.65 -4.00 3.09
C VAL A 156 -3.61 -5.39 3.72
N VAL A 157 -4.25 -5.52 4.87
CA VAL A 157 -4.23 -6.73 5.70
C VAL A 157 -5.61 -7.31 5.92
N LYS A 158 -5.67 -8.63 6.09
CA LYS A 158 -6.84 -9.36 6.58
C LYS A 158 -6.37 -10.32 7.66
N ASN A 159 -7.04 -10.32 8.81
CA ASN A 159 -6.66 -11.14 9.96
C ASN A 159 -5.17 -10.96 10.37
N GLY A 160 -4.65 -9.74 10.20
CA GLY A 160 -3.27 -9.38 10.53
C GLY A 160 -2.20 -9.79 9.51
N ALA A 161 -2.58 -10.40 8.37
CA ALA A 161 -1.65 -10.80 7.32
C ALA A 161 -1.87 -9.97 6.03
N PRO A 162 -0.81 -9.60 5.29
CA PRO A 162 -0.94 -8.95 3.98
C PRO A 162 -1.75 -9.79 2.99
N VAL A 163 -2.61 -9.13 2.23
CA VAL A 163 -3.46 -9.79 1.24
C VAL A 163 -2.79 -9.78 -0.14
N LEU A 164 -2.61 -10.96 -0.72
CA LEU A 164 -2.28 -11.09 -2.15
C LEU A 164 -3.56 -10.92 -2.97
N ILE A 165 -3.59 -9.89 -3.81
CA ILE A 165 -4.75 -9.51 -4.61
C ILE A 165 -4.57 -10.07 -6.02
N SER A 166 -5.51 -10.92 -6.46
CA SER A 166 -5.53 -11.43 -7.82
C SER A 166 -5.97 -10.37 -8.82
N ALA A 167 -5.66 -10.55 -10.10
CA ALA A 167 -6.12 -9.67 -11.16
C ALA A 167 -7.66 -9.50 -11.19
N ASP A 168 -8.42 -10.57 -10.91
CA ASP A 168 -9.89 -10.50 -10.88
C ASP A 168 -10.41 -9.72 -9.67
N SER A 169 -9.82 -9.93 -8.48
CA SER A 169 -10.14 -9.15 -7.29
C SER A 169 -9.79 -7.67 -7.45
N LEU A 170 -8.67 -7.37 -8.11
CA LEU A 170 -8.22 -6.00 -8.39
C LEU A 170 -9.17 -5.26 -9.35
N ARG A 171 -9.73 -5.95 -10.34
CA ARG A 171 -10.76 -5.37 -11.24
C ARG A 171 -12.06 -5.07 -10.51
N ALA A 172 -12.35 -5.81 -9.44
CA ALA A 172 -13.51 -5.59 -8.58
C ALA A 172 -13.21 -4.62 -7.42
N THR A 173 -12.02 -4.03 -7.36
CA THR A 173 -11.67 -3.07 -6.31
C THR A 173 -12.43 -1.77 -6.48
N LYS A 174 -12.95 -1.22 -5.39
CA LYS A 174 -13.60 0.09 -5.34
C LYS A 174 -13.27 0.80 -4.03
N PHE A 175 -12.99 2.09 -4.10
CA PHE A 175 -12.92 2.97 -2.93
C PHE A 175 -14.21 3.79 -2.84
N ASN A 176 -14.97 3.64 -1.76
CA ASN A 176 -16.22 4.36 -1.52
C ASN A 176 -16.21 5.04 -0.13
N ASN A 177 -17.32 5.68 0.25
CA ASN A 177 -17.43 6.39 1.53
C ASN A 177 -17.36 5.47 2.76
N ASP A 178 -17.65 4.17 2.59
CA ASP A 178 -17.57 3.18 3.65
C ASP A 178 -16.15 2.56 3.76
N GLY A 179 -15.30 2.83 2.75
CA GLY A 179 -13.89 2.51 2.70
C GLY A 179 -13.50 1.70 1.45
N LEU A 180 -12.52 0.80 1.60
CA LEU A 180 -11.93 0.04 0.52
C LEU A 180 -12.62 -1.32 0.37
N VAL A 181 -13.05 -1.64 -0.84
CA VAL A 181 -13.61 -2.95 -1.21
C VAL A 181 -12.67 -3.64 -2.19
N ILE A 182 -12.28 -4.88 -1.92
CA ILE A 182 -11.43 -5.70 -2.80
C ILE A 182 -12.08 -7.06 -3.00
N GLY A 183 -12.71 -7.28 -4.15
CA GLY A 183 -13.48 -8.49 -4.43
C GLY A 183 -14.65 -8.63 -3.44
N THR A 184 -14.60 -9.64 -2.58
CA THR A 184 -15.60 -9.89 -1.52
C THR A 184 -15.20 -9.38 -0.14
N ASN A 185 -14.01 -8.77 -0.02
CA ASN A 185 -13.52 -8.21 1.24
C ASN A 185 -13.82 -6.72 1.30
N TYR A 186 -14.12 -6.23 2.50
CA TYR A 186 -14.48 -4.84 2.76
C TYR A 186 -13.58 -4.31 3.88
N SER A 187 -13.28 -3.02 3.87
CA SER A 187 -12.61 -2.39 5.00
C SER A 187 -13.47 -2.45 6.26
N ALA A 188 -12.84 -2.68 7.40
CA ALA A 188 -13.51 -2.68 8.70
C ALA A 188 -14.14 -1.32 9.02
N ASN A 189 -13.52 -0.22 8.56
CA ASN A 189 -14.07 1.13 8.61
C ASN A 189 -13.35 2.06 7.61
N ALA A 190 -13.98 3.20 7.31
CA ALA A 190 -13.48 4.19 6.37
C ALA A 190 -12.21 4.96 6.84
N LYS A 191 -11.90 4.96 8.15
CA LYS A 191 -10.71 5.63 8.71
C LYS A 191 -9.46 4.75 8.74
N ALA A 192 -9.64 3.44 8.61
CA ALA A 192 -8.58 2.44 8.50
C ALA A 192 -8.85 1.51 7.30
N PRO A 193 -8.92 2.05 6.08
CA PRO A 193 -9.33 1.31 4.89
C PRO A 193 -8.39 0.14 4.52
N TRP A 194 -7.17 0.11 5.07
CA TRP A 194 -6.21 -0.99 4.88
C TRP A 194 -6.53 -2.26 5.69
N ILE A 195 -7.48 -2.22 6.63
CA ILE A 195 -7.88 -3.40 7.41
C ILE A 195 -9.13 -4.01 6.80
N LEU A 196 -9.00 -5.17 6.17
CA LEU A 196 -10.10 -5.88 5.52
C LEU A 196 -10.74 -6.93 6.43
N ILE A 197 -12.05 -7.09 6.26
CA ILE A 197 -12.92 -8.07 6.92
C ILE A 197 -13.74 -8.82 5.86
N ASP A 198 -14.23 -10.00 6.22
CA ASP A 198 -15.20 -10.72 5.39
C ASP A 198 -16.60 -10.12 5.50
N ASN A 199 -17.39 -10.22 4.44
CA ASN A 199 -18.80 -9.79 4.44
C ASN A 199 -19.69 -10.56 5.42
N THR A 200 -19.18 -11.62 6.05
CA THR A 200 -19.86 -12.41 7.08
C THR A 200 -19.51 -11.99 8.51
N GLU A 201 -18.48 -11.15 8.71
CA GLU A 201 -18.06 -10.68 10.02
C GLU A 201 -18.56 -9.25 10.23
N THR A 202 -19.74 -9.10 10.83
CA THR A 202 -20.13 -7.82 11.43
C THR A 202 -19.24 -7.57 12.64
N LEU A 203 -18.23 -6.72 12.48
CA LEU A 203 -17.48 -6.16 13.60
C LEU A 203 -18.36 -5.12 14.31
N ASP A 204 -18.95 -5.53 15.44
CA ASP A 204 -19.50 -4.60 16.44
C ASP A 204 -18.32 -3.79 17.02
N LEU A 205 -18.02 -2.65 16.39
CA LEU A 205 -17.14 -1.63 16.94
C LEU A 205 -17.98 -0.74 17.87
N GLN A 206 -17.96 -1.05 19.18
CA GLN A 206 -18.41 -0.14 20.23
C GLN A 206 -17.39 0.97 20.49
#